data_AF-A0A2V8A935-F1
#
_entry.id   AF-A0A2V8A935-F1
#
_cell.length_a   1.000
_cell.length_b   1.000
_cell.length_c   1.000
_cell.angle_alpha   90.00
_cell.angle_beta   90.00
_cell.angle_gamma   90.00
#
_symmetry.space_group_name_H-M   'P 1'
#
loop_
_entity.id
_entity.type
_entity.pdbx_description
1 polymer ?
#
loop_
_entity_poly.entity_id
_entity_poly.type
_entity_poly.pdbx_seq_one_letter_code
_entity_poly.pdbx_strand_id
1 'polypeptide(L)'
;AAGAKGIVVEVFGRGNVPPAIVEAVQEARAKDVAVVYTTRTRGGRVEVDQESRKVGVIGGEDLDGLKARMLLVAALGAGATSATIQGWIDRLAGGSRP
;
A
#
# COMPACT_ATOMS: atom_id res chain seq x y z
N ALA A 1 7.14 12.02 -6.86
CA ALA A 1 7.14 12.15 -5.39
C ALA A 1 8.16 13.21 -5.00
N ALA A 2 7.75 14.29 -4.33
CA ALA A 2 8.61 15.42 -3.94
C ALA A 2 9.58 15.05 -2.78
N GLY A 3 10.40 14.01 -2.96
CA GLY A 3 11.32 13.48 -1.93
C GLY A 3 10.71 12.48 -0.95
N ALA A 4 9.40 12.18 -1.05
CA ALA A 4 8.74 11.20 -0.19
C ALA A 4 9.33 9.79 -0.37
N LYS A 5 9.54 9.08 0.75
CA LYS A 5 9.99 7.67 0.79
C LYS A 5 8.84 6.66 0.80
N GLY A 6 7.64 7.12 1.09
CA GLY A 6 6.43 6.30 1.11
C GLY A 6 5.18 7.10 0.77
N ILE A 7 4.20 6.45 0.15
CA ILE A 7 2.89 6.97 -0.23
C ILE A 7 1.83 5.96 0.19
N VAL A 8 0.74 6.46 0.79
CA VAL A 8 -0.50 5.70 0.97
C VAL A 8 -1.52 6.22 -0.04
N VAL A 9 -2.09 5.32 -0.84
CA VAL A 9 -3.14 5.63 -1.81
C VAL A 9 -4.43 5.03 -1.30
N GLU A 10 -5.44 5.87 -1.10
CA GLU A 10 -6.79 5.38 -0.80
C GLU A 10 -7.54 5.16 -2.13
N VAL A 11 -7.65 3.89 -2.52
CA VAL A 11 -8.25 3.45 -3.79
C VAL A 11 -9.77 3.31 -3.69
N PHE A 12 -10.42 2.99 -4.82
CA PHE A 12 -11.87 2.86 -4.89
C PHE A 12 -12.32 1.46 -4.46
N GLY A 13 -13.06 1.38 -3.34
CA GLY A 13 -13.67 0.14 -2.86
C GLY A 13 -12.64 -0.96 -2.63
N ARG A 14 -12.82 -2.10 -3.30
CA ARG A 14 -11.97 -3.30 -3.12
C ARG A 14 -10.59 -3.21 -3.75
N GLY A 15 -10.19 -2.10 -4.40
CA GLY A 15 -8.89 -2.06 -5.08
C GLY A 15 -8.82 -1.26 -6.37
N ASN A 16 -9.95 -0.75 -6.86
CA ASN A 16 -10.01 -0.19 -8.21
C ASN A 16 -9.28 1.13 -8.29
N VAL A 17 -8.48 1.29 -9.34
CA VAL A 17 -7.73 2.51 -9.64
C VAL A 17 -7.86 2.83 -11.15
N PRO A 18 -8.04 4.10 -11.54
CA PRO A 18 -7.95 4.49 -12.94
C PRO A 18 -6.55 4.23 -13.53
N PRO A 19 -6.41 4.01 -14.85
CA PRO A 19 -5.12 3.75 -15.50
C PRO A 19 -4.03 4.80 -15.18
N ALA A 20 -4.39 6.08 -15.16
CA ALA A 20 -3.45 7.16 -14.81
C ALA A 20 -2.86 7.03 -13.39
N ILE A 21 -3.59 6.44 -12.45
CA ILE A 21 -3.07 6.17 -11.10
C ILE A 21 -2.09 4.99 -11.11
N VAL A 22 -2.36 3.97 -11.92
CA VAL A 22 -1.43 2.84 -12.11
C VAL A 22 -0.10 3.36 -12.65
N GLU A 23 -0.13 4.19 -13.69
CA GLU A 23 1.07 4.83 -14.28
C GLU A 23 1.85 5.64 -13.23
N ALA A 24 1.17 6.51 -12.48
CA ALA A 24 1.80 7.31 -11.43
C ALA A 24 2.42 6.45 -10.32
N VAL A 25 1.82 5.31 -10.00
CA VAL A 25 2.33 4.36 -9.01
C VAL A 25 3.53 3.62 -9.54
N GLN A 26 3.53 3.18 -10.80
CA GLN A 26 4.69 2.58 -11.45
C GLN A 26 5.89 3.54 -11.44
N GLU A 27 5.67 4.82 -11.76
CA GLU A 27 6.72 5.84 -11.69
C GLU A 27 7.26 6.04 -10.26
N ALA A 28 6.39 5.98 -9.25
CA ALA A 28 6.82 6.09 -7.85
C ALA A 28 7.65 4.88 -7.43
N ARG A 29 7.21 3.67 -7.79
CA ARG A 29 7.94 2.43 -7.51
C ARG A 29 9.28 2.35 -8.23
N ALA A 30 9.37 2.85 -9.47
CA ALA A 30 10.64 2.97 -10.20
C ALA A 30 11.65 3.91 -9.50
N LYS A 31 11.18 4.82 -8.64
CA LYS A 31 11.99 5.72 -7.82
C LYS A 31 12.17 5.19 -6.38
N ASP A 32 11.91 3.92 -6.16
CA ASP A 32 12.02 3.22 -4.87
C ASP A 32 11.14 3.82 -3.75
N VAL A 33 10.02 4.44 -4.12
CA VAL A 33 9.04 4.95 -3.15
C VAL A 33 8.12 3.81 -2.73
N ALA A 34 8.00 3.50 -1.44
CA ALA A 34 7.03 2.54 -0.94
C ALA A 34 5.59 3.00 -1.24
N VAL A 35 4.74 2.13 -1.78
CA VAL A 35 3.33 2.47 -2.06
C VAL A 35 2.43 1.44 -1.39
N VAL A 36 1.50 1.91 -0.56
CA VAL A 36 0.49 1.08 0.11
C VAL A 36 -0.89 1.45 -0.41
N TYR A 37 -1.67 0.47 -0.86
CA TYR A 37 -3.08 0.66 -1.22
C TYR A 37 -3.97 0.37 -0.02
N THR A 38 -4.82 1.34 0.33
CA THR A 38 -5.90 1.22 1.31
C THR A 38 -7.20 1.66 0.64
N THR A 39 -8.35 1.55 1.30
CA THR A 39 -9.64 1.95 0.69
C THR A 39 -10.18 3.25 1.26
N ARG A 40 -10.76 4.10 0.39
CA ARG A 40 -11.53 5.29 0.81
C ARG A 40 -12.82 4.93 1.56
N THR A 41 -13.27 3.68 1.50
CA THR A 41 -14.46 3.21 2.26
C THR A 41 -14.17 3.03 3.75
N ARG A 42 -12.91 3.21 4.19
CA ARG A 42 -12.45 3.12 5.60
C ARG A 42 -12.62 1.74 6.24
N GLY A 43 -12.90 0.72 5.45
CA GLY A 43 -13.06 -0.66 5.90
C GLY A 43 -13.31 -1.61 4.74
N GLY A 44 -13.03 -2.89 4.99
CA GLY A 44 -13.01 -3.94 3.98
C GLY A 44 -11.61 -4.15 3.40
N ARG A 45 -11.35 -5.37 2.90
CA ARG A 45 -10.04 -5.76 2.39
C ARG A 45 -9.78 -5.18 1.01
N VAL A 46 -8.60 -4.58 0.82
CA VAL A 46 -8.12 -4.16 -0.49
C VAL A 46 -7.41 -5.30 -1.21
N GLU A 47 -7.77 -5.53 -2.46
CA GLU A 47 -6.98 -6.30 -3.42
C GLU A 47 -6.23 -5.39 -4.36
N VAL A 48 -4.93 -5.58 -4.45
CA VAL A 48 -4.07 -4.86 -5.39
C VAL A 48 -4.22 -5.48 -6.78
N ASP A 49 -4.43 -4.67 -7.82
CA ASP A 49 -4.51 -5.16 -9.19
C ASP A 49 -3.18 -5.80 -9.65
N GLN A 50 -3.23 -6.62 -10.71
CA GLN A 50 -2.04 -7.38 -11.15
C GLN A 50 -0.87 -6.48 -11.55
N GLU A 51 -1.12 -5.35 -12.20
CA GLU A 51 -0.07 -4.44 -12.68
C GLU A 51 0.60 -3.73 -11.49
N SER A 52 -0.19 -3.25 -10.54
CA SER A 52 0.31 -2.69 -9.29
C SER A 52 1.08 -3.73 -8.45
N ARG A 53 0.63 -4.99 -8.40
CA ARG A 53 1.34 -6.08 -7.71
C ARG A 53 2.71 -6.35 -8.35
N LYS A 54 2.82 -6.37 -9.68
CA LYS A 54 4.09 -6.60 -10.39
C LYS A 54 5.16 -5.57 -10.05
N VAL A 55 4.77 -4.32 -9.77
CA VAL A 55 5.68 -3.26 -9.34
C VAL A 55 5.83 -3.16 -7.81
N GLY A 56 5.32 -4.14 -7.07
CA GLY A 56 5.52 -4.27 -5.63
C GLY A 56 4.72 -3.28 -4.79
N VAL A 57 3.52 -2.90 -5.23
CA VAL A 57 2.55 -2.21 -4.37
C VAL A 57 2.16 -3.13 -3.22
N ILE A 58 2.12 -2.54 -2.02
CA ILE A 58 1.78 -3.22 -0.76
C ILE A 58 0.26 -3.14 -0.57
N GLY A 59 -0.36 -4.27 -0.24
CA GLY A 59 -1.77 -4.33 0.13
C GLY A 59 -1.95 -3.89 1.58
N GLY A 60 -2.83 -2.91 1.81
CA GLY A 60 -3.18 -2.43 3.15
C GLY A 60 -4.16 -3.34 3.89
N GLU A 61 -4.60 -4.43 3.27
CA GLU A 61 -5.60 -5.36 3.81
C GLU A 61 -6.85 -4.60 4.30
N ASP A 62 -7.19 -4.68 5.59
CA ASP A 62 -8.31 -3.98 6.22
C ASP A 62 -7.91 -2.70 6.98
N LEU A 63 -6.65 -2.27 6.88
CA LEU A 63 -6.20 -1.01 7.46
C LEU A 63 -6.76 0.18 6.67
N ASP A 64 -7.28 1.16 7.41
CA ASP A 64 -7.56 2.48 6.84
C ASP A 64 -6.27 3.25 6.52
N GLY A 65 -6.41 4.32 5.71
CA GLY A 65 -5.27 5.11 5.28
C GLY A 65 -4.44 5.71 6.41
N LEU A 66 -5.07 6.04 7.56
CA LEU A 66 -4.38 6.61 8.71
C LEU A 66 -3.49 5.57 9.41
N LYS A 67 -4.02 4.38 9.68
CA LYS A 67 -3.25 3.27 10.27
C LYS A 67 -2.11 2.83 9.36
N ALA A 68 -2.39 2.68 8.06
CA ALA A 68 -1.38 2.33 7.07
C ALA A 68 -0.27 3.39 7.00
N ARG A 69 -0.61 4.69 7.07
CA ARG A 69 0.37 5.77 7.09
C ARG A 69 1.26 5.72 8.33
N MET A 70 0.67 5.52 9.51
CA MET A 70 1.43 5.40 10.76
C MET A 70 2.42 4.23 10.71
N LEU A 71 1.95 3.07 10.25
CA LEU A 71 2.80 1.89 10.06
C LEU A 71 3.92 2.16 9.06
N LEU A 72 3.59 2.73 7.90
CA LEU A 72 4.55 3.00 6.84
C LEU A 72 5.67 3.95 7.31
N VAL A 73 5.33 4.99 8.07
CA VAL A 73 6.33 5.91 8.67
C VAL A 73 7.27 5.15 9.61
N ALA A 74 6.73 4.34 10.53
CA ALA A 74 7.54 3.56 11.46
C ALA A 74 8.42 2.53 10.73
N ALA A 75 7.87 1.85 9.73
CA ALA A 75 8.57 0.81 8.99
C ALA A 75 9.71 1.35 8.13
N LEU A 76 9.49 2.48 7.45
CA LEU A 76 10.55 3.15 6.71
C LEU A 76 11.66 3.66 7.64
N GLY A 77 11.30 4.19 8.82
CA GLY A 77 12.27 4.58 9.85
C GLY A 77 13.11 3.40 10.38
N ALA A 78 12.55 2.19 10.37
CA ALA A 78 13.24 0.95 10.74
C ALA A 78 14.02 0.30 9.58
N GLY A 79 14.04 0.90 8.38
CA GLY A 79 14.67 0.32 7.20
C GLY A 79 13.96 -0.93 6.65
N ALA A 80 12.67 -1.09 6.94
CA ALA A 80 11.89 -2.25 6.50
C ALA A 80 11.71 -2.27 4.97
N THR A 81 11.83 -3.46 4.39
CA THR A 81 11.57 -3.68 2.96
C THR A 81 10.06 -3.73 2.68
N SER A 82 9.64 -3.61 1.42
CA SER A 82 8.22 -3.75 1.04
C SER A 82 7.63 -5.11 1.48
N ALA A 83 8.42 -6.18 1.40
CA ALA A 83 8.00 -7.51 1.86
C ALA A 83 7.83 -7.57 3.39
N THR A 84 8.74 -6.95 4.14
CA THR A 84 8.63 -6.83 5.60
C THR A 84 7.40 -6.01 6.00
N ILE A 85 7.14 -4.90 5.29
CA ILE A 85 5.97 -4.04 5.53
C ILE A 85 4.67 -4.83 5.29
N GLN A 86 4.57 -5.57 4.18
CA GLN A 86 3.43 -6.44 3.90
C GLN A 86 3.21 -7.43 5.05
N GLY A 87 4.25 -8.14 5.48
CA GLY A 87 4.15 -9.09 6.59
C GLY A 87 3.73 -8.47 7.93
N TRP A 88 4.04 -7.18 8.17
CA TRP A 88 3.54 -6.47 9.35
C TRP A 88 2.07 -6.09 9.21
N ILE A 89 1.65 -5.65 8.02
CA ILE A 89 0.24 -5.35 7.73
C ILE A 89 -0.60 -6.63 7.89
N ASP A 90 -0.16 -7.75 7.34
CA ASP A 90 -0.88 -9.03 7.42
C ASP A 90 -1.11 -9.48 8.88
N ARG A 91 -0.12 -9.24 9.76
CA ARG A 91 -0.23 -9.55 11.20
C ARG A 91 -1.23 -8.64 11.91
N LEU A 92 -1.30 -7.36 11.54
CA LEU A 92 -2.19 -6.37 12.16
C LEU A 92 -3.63 -6.47 11.66
N ALA A 93 -3.81 -6.85 10.40
CA ALA A 93 -5.09 -7.09 9.76
C ALA A 93 -5.79 -8.39 10.22
N GLY A 94 -5.25 -9.07 11.24
CA GLY A 94 -5.83 -10.28 11.81
C GLY A 94 -5.55 -11.57 11.03
N GLY A 95 -4.46 -11.60 10.25
CA GLY A 95 -4.01 -12.73 9.45
C GLY A 95 -4.84 -12.88 8.17
N SER A 96 -4.21 -13.39 7.10
CA SER A 96 -4.89 -13.72 5.85
C SER A 96 -5.99 -14.75 6.12
N ARG A 97 -7.20 -14.31 6.46
CA ARG A 97 -8.36 -15.20 6.42
C ARG A 97 -8.60 -15.52 4.95
N PRO A 98 -8.76 -16.82 4.61
CA PRO A 98 -9.08 -17.24 3.26
C PRO A 98 -10.35 -16.56 2.75
#